data_AF-A0A950GQG0-F1
#
_entry.id   AF-A0A950GQG0-F1
#
_cell.length_a   1.000
_cell.length_b   1.000
_cell.length_c   1.000
_cell.angle_alpha   90.00
_cell.angle_beta   90.00
_cell.angle_gamma   90.00
#
_symmetry.space_group_name_H-M   'P 1'
#
loop_
_entity.id
_entity.type
_entity.pdbx_description
1 polymer ?
#
loop_
_entity_poly.entity_id
_entity_poly.type
_entity_poly.pdbx_seq_one_letter_code
_entity_poly.pdbx_strand_id
1 'polypeptide(L)'
;IDLMVTDALKLVPGLEVEVVASSCCGMAGAFGYDAKTISVSKAMGELTLLPAVRTASPDTIIVADGTSCRHQIADGSGRDAIHVARVLAANLEGVRELRWQCT
;
A
#
# COMPACT_ATOMS: atom_id res chain seq x y z
N ILE A 1 1.72 -3.25 12.86
CA ILE A 1 2.10 -2.00 12.16
C ILE A 1 3.53 -2.17 11.74
N ASP A 2 3.80 -2.14 10.44
CA ASP A 2 5.12 -2.44 9.89
C ASP A 2 6.04 -1.21 10.02
N LEU A 3 6.69 -1.09 11.18
CA LEU A 3 7.51 0.07 11.53
C LEU A 3 8.70 0.24 10.56
N MET A 4 9.23 -0.86 10.01
CA MET A 4 10.37 -0.82 9.09
C MET A 4 10.10 -0.03 7.81
N VAL A 5 8.93 -0.20 7.21
CA VAL A 5 8.56 0.49 5.95
C VAL A 5 8.41 1.99 6.18
N THR A 6 7.78 2.35 7.29
CA THR A 6 7.56 3.74 7.67
C THR A 6 8.89 4.45 7.95
N ASP A 7 9.80 3.78 8.64
CA ASP A 7 11.13 4.31 8.95
C ASP A 7 11.98 4.49 7.68
N ALA A 8 11.89 3.56 6.72
CA ALA A 8 12.56 3.71 5.42
C ALA A 8 12.03 4.90 4.62
N LEU A 9 10.70 5.13 4.61
CA LEU A 9 10.10 6.28 3.93
C LEU A 9 10.50 7.61 4.56
N LYS A 10 10.66 7.67 5.89
CA LYS A 10 11.12 8.88 6.60
C LYS A 10 12.56 9.28 6.25
N LEU A 11 13.34 8.41 5.60
CA LEU A 11 14.67 8.76 5.09
C LEU A 11 14.60 9.63 3.83
N VAL A 12 13.45 9.70 3.16
CA VAL A 12 13.24 10.55 1.98
C VAL A 12 13.02 12.00 2.43
N PRO A 13 13.89 12.95 2.06
CA PRO A 13 13.74 14.34 2.47
C PRO A 13 12.42 14.95 1.97
N GLY A 14 11.70 15.63 2.86
CA GLY A 14 10.45 16.32 2.53
C GLY A 14 9.21 15.43 2.43
N LEU A 15 9.32 14.13 2.71
CA LEU A 15 8.17 13.22 2.73
C LEU A 15 7.50 13.21 4.12
N GLU A 16 6.23 13.62 4.19
CA GLU A 16 5.40 13.41 5.38
C GLU A 16 4.73 12.03 5.30
N VAL A 17 4.93 11.20 6.33
CA VAL A 17 4.46 9.81 6.36
C VAL A 17 3.44 9.64 7.48
N GLU A 18 2.20 9.35 7.10
CA GLU A 18 1.11 8.97 8.01
C GLU A 18 0.78 7.48 7.85
N VAL A 19 0.58 6.79 8.97
CA VAL A 19 0.24 5.37 8.97
C VAL A 19 -1.26 5.19 9.21
N VAL A 20 -1.94 4.52 8.29
CA VAL A 20 -3.31 4.06 8.52
C VAL A 20 -3.27 2.89 9.51
N ALA A 21 -3.78 3.11 10.73
CA ALA A 21 -3.90 2.08 11.75
C ALA A 21 -4.99 1.05 11.38
N SER A 22 -4.65 0.15 10.47
CA SER A 22 -5.50 -0.96 10.03
C SER A 22 -4.96 -2.32 10.50
N SER A 23 -5.85 -3.29 10.70
CA SER A 23 -5.48 -4.65 11.12
C SER A 23 -5.16 -5.54 9.92
N CYS A 24 -5.99 -5.54 8.87
CA CYS A 24 -5.79 -6.26 7.61
C CYS A 24 -6.66 -5.62 6.51
N CYS A 25 -6.24 -5.71 5.24
CA CYS A 25 -7.04 -5.25 4.11
C CYS A 25 -8.21 -6.19 3.74
N GLY A 26 -8.15 -7.46 4.16
CA GLY A 26 -9.14 -8.48 3.82
C GLY A 26 -8.85 -9.29 2.55
N MET A 27 -7.96 -8.83 1.66
CA MET A 27 -7.83 -9.37 0.29
C MET A 27 -6.76 -10.48 0.12
N ALA A 28 -6.38 -11.20 1.17
CA ALA A 28 -5.24 -12.12 1.10
C ALA A 28 -5.50 -13.32 0.15
N GLY A 29 -4.92 -13.30 -1.06
CA GLY A 29 -4.97 -14.41 -2.00
C GLY A 29 -6.39 -14.77 -2.44
N ALA A 30 -6.72 -16.06 -2.51
CA ALA A 30 -8.05 -16.54 -2.92
C ALA A 30 -9.17 -16.08 -1.98
N PHE A 31 -8.87 -15.86 -0.69
CA PHE A 31 -9.88 -15.39 0.28
C PHE A 31 -10.55 -14.08 -0.16
N GLY A 32 -9.79 -13.20 -0.81
CA GLY A 32 -10.28 -11.91 -1.28
C GLY A 32 -11.26 -11.98 -2.44
N TYR A 33 -11.33 -13.12 -3.16
CA TYR A 33 -12.14 -13.28 -4.37
C TYR A 33 -13.10 -14.48 -4.34
N ASP A 34 -12.92 -15.43 -3.42
CA ASP A 34 -13.82 -16.57 -3.28
C ASP A 34 -15.22 -16.10 -2.88
N ALA A 35 -16.24 -16.62 -3.55
CA ALA A 35 -17.64 -16.25 -3.33
C ALA A 35 -18.10 -16.46 -1.88
N LYS A 36 -17.48 -17.39 -1.13
CA LYS A 36 -17.79 -17.66 0.27
C LYS A 36 -17.23 -16.60 1.22
N THR A 37 -16.16 -15.90 0.83
CA THR A 37 -15.40 -15.00 1.72
C THR A 37 -15.30 -13.57 1.21
N ILE A 38 -15.68 -13.29 -0.03
CA ILE A 38 -15.64 -11.95 -0.64
C ILE A 38 -16.37 -10.89 0.20
N SER A 39 -17.50 -11.23 0.79
CA SER A 39 -18.25 -10.31 1.65
C SER A 39 -17.47 -9.95 2.93
N VAL A 40 -16.80 -10.94 3.53
CA VAL A 40 -15.93 -10.76 4.70
C VAL A 40 -14.69 -9.95 4.32
N SER A 41 -14.05 -10.27 3.19
CA SER A 41 -12.92 -9.49 2.66
C SER A 41 -13.26 -8.01 2.53
N LYS A 42 -14.41 -7.71 1.88
CA LYS A 42 -14.89 -6.33 1.73
C LYS A 42 -15.19 -5.67 3.07
N ALA A 43 -15.88 -6.37 3.98
CA ALA A 43 -16.19 -5.84 5.29
C ALA A 43 -14.92 -5.49 6.10
N MET A 44 -13.87 -6.29 6.00
CA MET A 44 -12.57 -6.02 6.64
C MET A 44 -11.92 -4.75 6.08
N GLY A 45 -11.91 -4.58 4.76
CA GLY A 45 -11.38 -3.37 4.12
C GLY A 45 -12.13 -2.08 4.54
N GLU A 46 -13.44 -2.19 4.76
CA GLU A 46 -14.29 -1.07 5.17
C GLU A 46 -14.15 -0.65 6.64
N LEU A 47 -13.45 -1.41 7.49
CA LEU A 47 -13.28 -1.05 8.91
C LEU A 47 -12.48 0.24 9.08
N THR A 48 -11.32 0.34 8.43
CA THR A 48 -10.38 1.47 8.61
C THR A 48 -9.65 1.83 7.32
N LEU A 49 -9.21 0.83 6.55
CA LEU A 49 -8.37 1.03 5.38
C LEU A 49 -9.06 1.85 4.29
N LEU A 50 -10.21 1.39 3.77
CA LEU A 50 -10.88 2.03 2.65
C LEU A 50 -11.44 3.42 2.99
N PRO A 51 -12.03 3.65 4.19
CA PRO A 51 -12.37 5.00 4.63
C PRO A 51 -11.18 5.95 4.61
N ALA A 52 -10.05 5.57 5.21
CA ALA A 52 -8.85 6.42 5.28
C ALA A 52 -8.31 6.77 3.88
N VAL A 53 -8.28 5.79 2.97
CA VAL A 53 -7.82 6.01 1.59
C VAL A 53 -8.74 6.97 0.83
N ARG A 54 -10.06 6.85 1.00
CA ARG A 54 -11.05 7.74 0.36
C ARG A 54 -11.04 9.16 0.92
N THR A 55 -10.68 9.33 2.20
CA THR A 55 -10.60 10.66 2.83
C THR A 55 -9.28 11.38 2.55
N ALA A 56 -8.20 10.64 2.24
CA ALA A 56 -6.91 11.23 1.94
C ALA A 56 -6.98 12.13 0.69
N SER A 57 -6.19 13.21 0.68
CA SER A 57 -6.14 14.15 -0.44
C SER A 57 -5.89 13.42 -1.77
N PRO A 58 -6.43 13.91 -2.90
CA PRO A 58 -6.12 13.37 -4.22
C PRO A 58 -4.61 13.31 -4.52
N ASP A 59 -3.87 14.29 -4.00
CA ASP A 59 -2.41 14.39 -4.19
C ASP A 59 -1.61 13.49 -3.23
N THR A 60 -2.26 12.88 -2.23
CA THR A 60 -1.60 11.96 -1.31
C THR A 60 -1.27 10.66 -2.02
N ILE A 61 0.01 10.27 -2.01
CA ILE A 61 0.45 8.97 -2.51
C ILE A 61 0.03 7.89 -1.52
N ILE A 62 -0.72 6.88 -1.97
CA ILE A 62 -1.08 5.72 -1.15
C ILE A 62 -0.01 4.65 -1.32
N VAL A 63 0.56 4.19 -0.22
CA VAL A 63 1.62 3.16 -0.20
C VAL A 63 1.10 1.89 0.43
N ALA A 64 1.24 0.76 -0.28
CA ALA A 64 0.93 -0.57 0.24
C ALA A 64 1.83 -1.63 -0.41
N ASP A 65 2.57 -2.37 0.43
CA ASP A 65 3.59 -3.32 -0.04
C ASP A 65 3.01 -4.68 -0.45
N GLY A 66 1.92 -5.09 0.21
CA GLY A 66 1.19 -6.28 -0.18
C GLY A 66 0.43 -6.08 -1.49
N THR A 67 0.64 -6.95 -2.48
CA THR A 67 -0.15 -6.98 -3.73
C THR A 67 -1.65 -7.07 -3.45
N SER A 68 -2.04 -7.92 -2.49
CA SER A 68 -3.42 -8.04 -2.03
C SER A 68 -3.99 -6.72 -1.52
N CYS A 69 -3.23 -5.98 -0.71
CA CYS A 69 -3.65 -4.68 -0.19
C CYS A 69 -3.87 -3.68 -1.32
N ARG A 70 -2.96 -3.65 -2.32
CA ARG A 70 -3.10 -2.78 -3.49
C ARG A 70 -4.37 -3.10 -4.29
N HIS A 71 -4.69 -4.37 -4.50
CA HIS A 71 -5.95 -4.76 -5.17
C HIS A 71 -7.19 -4.36 -4.37
N GLN A 72 -7.21 -4.59 -3.05
CA GLN A 72 -8.34 -4.14 -2.20
C GLN A 72 -8.56 -2.64 -2.31
N ILE A 73 -7.47 -1.87 -2.28
CA ILE A 73 -7.51 -0.42 -2.36
C ILE A 73 -8.06 0.01 -3.73
N ALA A 74 -7.54 -0.55 -4.82
CA ALA A 74 -8.02 -0.27 -6.17
C ALA A 74 -9.51 -0.59 -6.31
N ASP A 75 -9.92 -1.81 -5.97
CA ASP A 75 -11.30 -2.28 -6.15
C ASP A 75 -12.31 -1.59 -5.21
N GLY A 76 -11.88 -1.27 -3.98
CA GLY A 76 -12.75 -0.76 -2.91
C GLY A 76 -12.79 0.76 -2.79
N SER A 77 -11.81 1.48 -3.34
CA SER A 77 -11.73 2.94 -3.25
C SER A 77 -11.63 3.64 -4.60
N GLY A 78 -11.29 2.93 -5.68
CA GLY A 78 -10.98 3.52 -6.97
C GLY A 78 -9.67 4.31 -7.01
N ARG A 79 -8.85 4.25 -5.95
CA ARG A 79 -7.52 4.84 -5.90
C ARG A 79 -6.45 3.78 -6.11
N ASP A 80 -5.36 4.15 -6.76
CA ASP A 80 -4.18 3.28 -6.86
C ASP A 80 -3.26 3.45 -5.66
N ALA A 81 -2.73 2.33 -5.19
CA ALA A 81 -1.63 2.29 -4.23
C ALA A 81 -0.37 1.75 -4.89
N ILE A 82 0.80 2.24 -4.48
CA ILE A 82 2.10 1.79 -5.00
C ILE A 82 2.94 1.10 -3.92
N HIS A 83 3.87 0.25 -4.35
CA HIS A 83 4.83 -0.41 -3.46
C HIS A 83 5.88 0.59 -2.97
N VAL A 84 6.34 0.49 -1.72
CA VAL A 84 7.35 1.39 -1.12
C VAL A 84 8.59 1.55 -2.00
N ALA A 85 9.07 0.46 -2.60
CA ALA A 85 10.22 0.48 -3.52
C ALA A 85 10.06 1.46 -4.69
N ARG A 86 8.83 1.74 -5.16
CA ARG A 86 8.57 2.73 -6.22
C ARG A 86 8.77 4.16 -5.70
N VAL A 87 8.34 4.43 -4.47
CA VAL A 87 8.57 5.72 -3.80
C VAL A 87 10.07 5.93 -3.60
N LEU A 88 10.77 4.92 -3.06
CA LEU A 88 12.21 4.99 -2.85
C LEU A 88 12.97 5.16 -4.18
N ALA A 89 12.64 4.37 -5.20
CA ALA A 89 13.28 4.47 -6.52
C ALA A 89 13.10 5.84 -7.19
N ALA A 90 11.94 6.48 -7.00
CA ALA A 90 11.71 7.83 -7.51
C ALA A 90 12.61 8.89 -6.85
N ASN A 91 13.16 8.60 -5.67
CA ASN A 91 14.05 9.49 -4.91
C ASN A 91 15.54 9.14 -5.05
N LEU A 92 15.88 8.14 -5.86
CA LEU A 92 17.27 7.75 -6.12
C LEU A 92 17.76 8.36 -7.43
N GLU A 93 18.11 9.64 -7.41
CA GLU A 93 18.88 10.25 -8.50
C GLU A 93 20.35 9.80 -8.39
N GLY A 94 20.69 8.69 -9.08
CA GLY A 94 22.08 8.20 -9.18
C GLY A 94 22.28 6.68 -9.14
N VAL A 95 21.25 5.90 -8.79
CA VAL A 95 21.36 4.43 -8.60
C VAL A 95 21.09 3.62 -9.89
N ARG A 96 20.82 4.29 -11.01
CA ARG A 96 20.51 3.66 -12.31
C ARG A 96 21.66 2.84 -12.92
N GLU A 97 22.88 2.96 -12.42
CA GLU A 97 24.07 2.25 -12.90
C GLU A 97 24.40 0.95 -12.15
N LEU A 98 23.60 0.53 -11.17
CA LEU A 98 23.87 -0.72 -10.47
C LEU A 98 23.63 -1.94 -11.38
N ARG A 99 24.65 -2.79 -11.54
CA ARG A 99 24.53 -4.11 -12.17
C ARG A 99 23.74 -5.03 -11.26
N TRP A 100 22.49 -5.31 -11.63
CA TRP A 100 21.64 -6.28 -10.94
C TRP A 100 21.94 -7.69 -11.47
N GLN A 101 22.41 -8.58 -10.60
CA GLN A 101 22.36 -10.01 -10.84
C GLN A 101 21.23 -10.60 -10.00
N CYS A 102 20.19 -11.09 -10.66
CA CYS A 102 19.18 -11.96 -10.05
C CYS A 102 19.64 -13.42 -10.11
N THR A 103 19.40 -14.17 -9.04
CA THR A 103 19.36 -15.64 -9.02
C THR A 103 17.93 -16.10 -8.98
#